data_AF-A0A3P7Y1J6-F1
#
_entry.id   AF-A0A3P7Y1J6-F1
#
_cell.length_a   1.000
_cell.length_b   1.000
_cell.length_c   1.000
_cell.angle_alpha   90.00
_cell.angle_beta   90.00
_cell.angle_gamma   90.00
#
_symmetry.space_group_name_H-M   'P 1'
#
loop_
_entity.id
_entity.type
_entity.pdbx_description
1 polymer ?
#
loop_
_entity_poly.entity_id
_entity_poly.type
_entity_poly.pdbx_seq_one_letter_code
_entity_poly.pdbx_strand_id
1 'polypeptide(L)'
;MNWFYQLFLINTVALANDSNKLISVIVLFRHGARAPTDKLSNQTYQQYFPNGLGELTSKGIEHSYLLGKFLRDRYVATGFLRTPLLPSQVYFRSKANNRCLMSASLVANGMFDVDGRPSGAVVPIYSQEKGDRLLSGTLGCDVELKRINDTCGRQPAPSYTNYQNGLPMPPWFDEHRKEIYGSFVKVENFIIGAGEYHNPDVLRVKSGFLLYTVLNQLKSNWERFASQGALEKNKFIAYSTPFPLLMAVHIPNPVLCQREELNKYLAGKDNLDMCQQLYCEEFYLLKSPYLC
;
A
#
# COMPACT_ATOMS: atom_id res chain seq x y z
N MET A 1 -22.00 18.35 11.93
CA MET A 1 -22.02 17.32 10.87
C MET A 1 -20.61 16.75 10.77
N ASN A 2 -20.39 15.56 11.35
CA ASN A 2 -19.03 15.00 11.51
C ASN A 2 -18.56 14.35 10.22
N TRP A 3 -17.52 14.94 9.62
CA TRP A 3 -16.81 14.42 8.46
C TRP A 3 -15.97 13.20 8.87
N PHE A 4 -16.29 12.02 8.34
CA PHE A 4 -15.48 10.82 8.52
C PHE A 4 -14.44 10.74 7.39
N TYR A 5 -13.20 11.12 7.67
CA TYR A 5 -12.08 10.86 6.79
C TYR A 5 -11.70 9.37 6.87
N GLN A 6 -12.06 8.56 5.86
CA GLN A 6 -11.47 7.23 5.70
C GLN A 6 -10.14 7.39 4.95
N LEU A 7 -9.02 7.17 5.66
CA LEU A 7 -7.67 7.18 5.09
C LEU A 7 -7.49 5.98 4.14
N PHE A 8 -7.52 6.24 2.85
CA PHE A 8 -6.89 5.36 1.86
C PHE A 8 -5.40 5.68 1.88
N LEU A 9 -4.60 4.81 2.50
CA LEU A 9 -3.15 4.96 2.49
C LEU A 9 -2.64 4.52 1.10
N ILE A 10 -2.07 5.48 0.37
CA ILE A 10 -1.37 5.28 -0.88
C ILE A 10 0.01 5.87 -0.67
N ASN A 11 1.05 5.05 -0.71
CA ASN A 11 2.43 5.54 -0.74
C ASN A 11 2.86 5.56 -2.20
N THR A 12 3.12 6.74 -2.73
CA THR A 12 3.60 6.92 -4.09
C THR A 12 5.03 7.43 -4.05
N VAL A 13 5.91 6.74 -4.77
CA VAL A 13 7.27 7.20 -5.01
C VAL A 13 7.44 7.42 -6.51
N ALA A 14 7.87 8.60 -6.90
CA ALA A 14 8.09 8.98 -8.29
C ALA A 14 9.56 9.32 -8.55
N LEU A 15 10.05 8.93 -9.73
CA LEU A 15 11.32 9.41 -10.29
C LEU A 15 11.01 10.44 -11.36
N ALA A 16 11.66 11.60 -11.26
CA ALA A 16 11.69 12.61 -12.30
C ALA A 16 13.15 12.93 -12.66
N ASN A 17 13.37 13.48 -13.86
CA ASN A 17 14.66 14.09 -14.23
C ASN A 17 14.73 15.55 -13.78
N ASP A 18 15.87 16.20 -14.02
CA ASP A 18 16.14 17.60 -13.64
C ASP A 18 15.18 18.62 -14.26
N SER A 19 14.46 18.25 -15.32
CA SER A 19 13.40 19.06 -15.93
C SER A 19 12.01 18.79 -15.33
N ASN A 20 11.91 18.10 -14.19
CA ASN A 20 10.68 17.59 -13.58
C ASN A 20 9.85 16.67 -14.50
N LYS A 21 10.47 16.04 -15.51
CA LYS A 21 9.78 15.06 -16.36
C LYS A 21 9.66 13.75 -15.61
N LEU A 22 8.43 13.28 -15.41
CA LEU A 22 8.15 11.99 -14.78
C LEU A 22 8.70 10.81 -15.61
N ILE A 23 9.50 9.97 -14.98
CA ILE A 23 10.15 8.79 -15.58
C ILE A 23 9.44 7.50 -15.14
N SER A 24 9.28 7.32 -13.84
CA SER A 24 8.75 6.09 -13.24
C SER A 24 7.96 6.38 -11.97
N VAL A 25 6.96 5.57 -11.70
CA VAL A 25 6.11 5.65 -10.51
C VAL A 25 5.96 4.26 -9.90
N ILE A 26 6.13 4.19 -8.57
CA ILE A 26 5.79 3.02 -7.77
C ILE A 26 4.69 3.42 -6.78
N VAL A 27 3.57 2.69 -6.80
CA VAL A 27 2.41 2.91 -5.93
C VAL A 27 2.23 1.69 -5.03
N LEU A 28 2.20 1.91 -3.73
CA LEU A 28 1.80 0.92 -2.75
C LEU A 28 0.45 1.32 -2.18
N PHE A 29 -0.53 0.43 -2.25
CA PHE A 29 -1.86 0.67 -1.71
C PHE A 29 -2.34 -0.53 -0.89
N ARG A 30 -3.21 -0.25 0.08
CA ARG A 30 -3.91 -1.28 0.83
C ARG A 30 -5.13 -1.76 0.05
N HIS A 31 -5.51 -3.02 0.28
CA HIS A 31 -6.84 -3.49 -0.09
C HIS A 31 -7.96 -2.56 0.42
N GLY A 32 -9.09 -2.54 -0.28
CA GLY A 32 -10.29 -1.78 0.13
C GLY A 32 -10.89 -2.26 1.46
N ALA A 33 -11.90 -1.53 1.94
CA ALA A 33 -12.65 -1.89 3.16
C ALA A 33 -13.25 -3.31 3.06
N ARG A 34 -13.10 -4.10 4.12
CA ARG A 34 -13.42 -5.54 4.14
C ARG A 34 -14.21 -5.93 5.37
N ALA A 35 -14.89 -7.06 5.34
CA ALA A 35 -15.46 -7.67 6.55
C ALA A 35 -14.36 -8.05 7.58
N PRO A 36 -14.71 -8.23 8.87
CA PRO A 36 -13.81 -8.83 9.86
C PRO A 36 -13.41 -10.23 9.38
N THR A 37 -12.20 -10.70 9.68
CA THR A 37 -11.71 -11.97 9.09
C THR A 37 -12.14 -13.22 9.85
N ASP A 38 -12.25 -13.16 11.19
CA ASP A 38 -12.27 -14.40 11.97
C ASP A 38 -13.60 -14.61 12.70
N LYS A 39 -14.05 -13.63 13.49
CA LYS A 39 -15.27 -13.76 14.30
C LYS A 39 -16.10 -12.50 14.28
N LEU A 40 -17.41 -12.70 14.33
CA LEU A 40 -18.37 -11.67 14.69
C LEU A 40 -18.87 -11.99 16.10
N SER A 41 -18.96 -10.97 16.96
CA SER A 41 -19.51 -11.12 18.31
C SER A 41 -20.98 -11.51 18.29
N ASN A 42 -21.71 -11.10 17.25
CA ASN A 42 -23.10 -11.47 17.01
C ASN A 42 -23.26 -11.98 15.57
N GLN A 43 -23.85 -13.17 15.40
CA GLN A 43 -24.08 -13.78 14.09
C GLN A 43 -25.06 -12.97 13.23
N THR A 44 -25.96 -12.19 13.83
CA THR A 44 -26.86 -11.31 13.08
C THR A 44 -26.11 -10.25 12.25
N TYR A 45 -24.85 -9.95 12.58
CA TYR A 45 -24.03 -9.02 11.78
C TYR A 45 -23.55 -9.60 10.45
N GLN A 46 -23.67 -10.91 10.23
CA GLN A 46 -23.30 -11.53 8.95
C GLN A 46 -24.11 -10.94 7.79
N GLN A 47 -25.35 -10.51 8.02
CA GLN A 47 -26.20 -9.87 7.00
C GLN A 47 -25.59 -8.59 6.40
N TYR A 48 -24.70 -7.91 7.14
CA TYR A 48 -24.00 -6.70 6.66
C TYR A 48 -22.77 -7.03 5.80
N PHE A 49 -22.36 -8.30 5.75
CA PHE A 49 -21.19 -8.78 5.01
C PHE A 49 -21.59 -9.88 4.03
N PRO A 50 -22.37 -9.55 2.97
CA PRO A 50 -22.90 -10.55 2.04
C PRO A 50 -21.82 -11.32 1.28
N ASN A 51 -20.63 -10.73 1.12
CA ASN A 51 -19.47 -11.40 0.50
C ASN A 51 -18.73 -12.35 1.46
N GLY A 52 -19.11 -12.41 2.74
CA GLY A 52 -18.46 -13.24 3.76
C GLY A 52 -17.33 -12.53 4.54
N LEU A 53 -16.80 -13.24 5.53
CA LEU A 53 -15.73 -12.75 6.40
C LEU A 53 -14.41 -12.59 5.64
N GLY A 54 -13.66 -11.53 5.95
CA GLY A 54 -12.37 -11.23 5.35
C GLY A 54 -12.42 -10.72 3.90
N GLU A 55 -13.60 -10.68 3.28
CA GLU A 55 -13.81 -10.23 1.90
C GLU A 55 -14.15 -8.74 1.80
N LEU A 56 -13.98 -8.16 0.61
CA LEU A 56 -14.29 -6.74 0.39
C LEU A 56 -15.78 -6.46 0.59
N THR A 57 -16.08 -5.33 1.23
CA THR A 57 -17.43 -4.76 1.31
C THR A 57 -17.75 -4.02 0.01
N SER A 58 -19.02 -3.71 -0.26
CA SER A 58 -19.41 -2.89 -1.43
C SER A 58 -18.69 -1.54 -1.47
N LYS A 59 -18.53 -0.87 -0.32
CA LYS A 59 -17.74 0.36 -0.20
C LYS A 59 -16.25 0.12 -0.52
N GLY A 60 -15.69 -0.99 -0.08
CA GLY A 60 -14.31 -1.35 -0.39
C GLY A 60 -14.06 -1.60 -1.87
N ILE A 61 -15.05 -2.20 -2.55
CA ILE A 61 -15.03 -2.39 -4.01
C ILE A 61 -15.05 -1.03 -4.71
N GLU A 62 -16.04 -0.19 -4.38
CA GLU A 62 -16.18 1.15 -4.94
C GLU A 62 -14.91 1.98 -4.74
N HIS A 63 -14.40 2.07 -3.52
CA HIS A 63 -13.21 2.89 -3.23
C HIS A 63 -11.96 2.39 -3.96
N SER A 64 -11.79 1.07 -4.13
CA SER A 64 -10.67 0.53 -4.92
C SER A 64 -10.78 0.93 -6.38
N TYR A 65 -11.99 0.95 -6.94
CA TYR A 65 -12.24 1.44 -8.29
C TYR A 65 -12.03 2.96 -8.42
N LEU A 66 -12.48 3.74 -7.43
CA LEU A 66 -12.23 5.20 -7.37
C LEU A 66 -10.73 5.53 -7.32
N LEU A 67 -9.93 4.76 -6.57
CA LEU A 67 -8.47 4.86 -6.60
C LEU A 67 -7.93 4.62 -8.01
N GLY A 68 -8.42 3.60 -8.71
CA GLY A 68 -8.07 3.36 -10.11
C GLY A 68 -8.34 4.58 -11.00
N LYS A 69 -9.53 5.18 -10.88
CA LYS A 69 -9.88 6.40 -11.63
C LYS A 69 -8.98 7.58 -11.30
N PHE A 70 -8.65 7.78 -10.03
CA PHE A 70 -7.70 8.83 -9.63
C PHE A 70 -6.32 8.63 -10.28
N LEU A 71 -5.83 7.39 -10.31
CA LEU A 71 -4.56 7.05 -10.96
C LEU A 71 -4.65 7.17 -12.49
N ARG A 72 -5.83 6.93 -13.09
CA ARG A 72 -6.10 7.18 -14.51
C ARG A 72 -5.89 8.64 -14.84
N ASP A 73 -6.56 9.52 -14.11
CA ASP A 73 -6.53 10.97 -14.38
C ASP A 73 -5.10 11.50 -14.25
N ARG A 74 -4.32 10.95 -13.33
CA ARG A 74 -2.93 11.36 -13.09
C ARG A 74 -1.93 10.82 -14.10
N TYR A 75 -2.04 9.54 -14.49
CA TYR A 75 -0.98 8.84 -15.22
C TYR A 75 -1.38 8.37 -16.61
N VAL A 76 -2.66 8.18 -16.88
CA VAL A 76 -3.15 7.71 -18.18
C VAL A 76 -3.65 8.89 -19.01
N ALA A 77 -4.51 9.74 -18.44
CA ALA A 77 -5.06 10.91 -19.14
C ALA A 77 -3.99 11.97 -19.50
N THR A 78 -2.88 12.01 -18.77
CA THR A 78 -1.72 12.86 -19.06
C THR A 78 -0.81 12.31 -20.16
N GLY A 79 -1.08 11.10 -20.66
CA GLY A 79 -0.26 10.41 -21.66
C GLY A 79 1.04 9.79 -21.11
N PHE A 80 1.27 9.81 -19.78
CA PHE A 80 2.44 9.15 -19.20
C PHE A 80 2.40 7.62 -19.43
N LEU A 81 1.23 7.00 -19.27
CA LEU A 81 0.92 5.64 -19.69
C LEU A 81 0.04 5.72 -20.93
N ARG A 82 0.39 4.94 -21.97
CA ARG A 82 -0.36 5.02 -23.23
C ARG A 82 -1.74 4.37 -23.10
N THR A 83 -2.64 4.79 -23.98
CA THR A 83 -3.93 4.15 -24.26
C THR A 83 -3.99 3.74 -25.75
N PRO A 84 -4.39 2.51 -26.10
CA PRO A 84 -4.81 1.42 -25.22
C PRO A 84 -3.64 0.82 -24.40
N LEU A 85 -3.97 0.11 -23.31
CA LEU A 85 -3.02 -0.48 -22.37
C LEU A 85 -1.83 -1.12 -23.09
N LEU A 86 -0.62 -0.78 -22.66
CA LEU A 86 0.59 -1.53 -22.98
C LEU A 86 1.02 -2.34 -21.76
N PRO A 87 0.87 -3.68 -21.78
CA PRO A 87 1.24 -4.51 -20.64
C PRO A 87 2.70 -4.33 -20.20
N SER A 88 3.61 -4.02 -21.11
CA SER A 88 5.03 -3.80 -20.73
C SER A 88 5.28 -2.51 -19.96
N GLN A 89 4.38 -1.52 -20.00
CA GLN A 89 4.54 -0.26 -19.25
C GLN A 89 4.12 -0.39 -17.78
N VAL A 90 3.35 -1.43 -17.44
CA VAL A 90 2.75 -1.59 -16.11
C VAL A 90 3.16 -2.92 -15.47
N TYR A 91 3.31 -2.91 -14.16
CA TYR A 91 3.50 -4.14 -13.38
C TYR A 91 2.67 -4.08 -12.11
N PHE A 92 1.72 -5.00 -11.96
CA PHE A 92 0.88 -5.10 -10.76
C PHE A 92 1.24 -6.37 -9.99
N ARG A 93 1.62 -6.22 -8.71
CA ARG A 93 1.92 -7.32 -7.80
C ARG A 93 1.03 -7.23 -6.57
N SER A 94 0.26 -8.28 -6.30
CA SER A 94 -0.67 -8.33 -5.17
C SER A 94 -0.32 -9.46 -4.23
N LYS A 95 -0.60 -9.29 -2.93
CA LYS A 95 -0.71 -10.42 -2.01
C LYS A 95 -1.79 -11.39 -2.52
N ALA A 96 -1.53 -12.68 -2.43
CA ALA A 96 -2.42 -13.74 -2.88
C ALA A 96 -3.54 -14.04 -1.87
N ASN A 97 -4.36 -13.04 -1.55
CA ASN A 97 -5.65 -13.25 -0.92
C ASN A 97 -6.73 -12.48 -1.67
N ASN A 98 -7.98 -12.94 -1.58
CA ASN A 98 -9.10 -12.45 -2.38
C ASN A 98 -9.21 -10.92 -2.32
N ARG A 99 -9.30 -10.34 -1.12
CA ARG A 99 -9.38 -8.88 -0.94
C ARG A 99 -8.26 -8.08 -1.59
N CYS A 100 -7.01 -8.53 -1.55
CA CYS A 100 -5.89 -7.82 -2.15
C CYS A 100 -5.90 -7.95 -3.68
N LEU A 101 -6.17 -9.16 -4.19
CA LEU A 101 -6.31 -9.43 -5.63
C LEU A 101 -7.47 -8.64 -6.22
N MET A 102 -8.66 -8.71 -5.61
CA MET A 102 -9.82 -7.94 -6.04
C MET A 102 -9.55 -6.43 -6.03
N SER A 103 -8.90 -5.91 -4.99
CA SER A 103 -8.55 -4.48 -4.94
C SER A 103 -7.59 -4.10 -6.07
N ALA A 104 -6.57 -4.93 -6.35
CA ALA A 104 -5.65 -4.71 -7.47
C ALA A 104 -6.37 -4.72 -8.83
N SER A 105 -7.31 -5.65 -9.02
CA SER A 105 -8.15 -5.73 -10.22
C SER A 105 -9.03 -4.51 -10.39
N LEU A 106 -9.66 -4.04 -9.31
CA LEU A 106 -10.52 -2.85 -9.32
C LEU A 106 -9.73 -1.58 -9.61
N VAL A 107 -8.53 -1.43 -9.02
CA VAL A 107 -7.63 -0.31 -9.31
C VAL A 107 -7.18 -0.34 -10.77
N ALA A 108 -6.73 -1.49 -11.27
CA ALA A 108 -6.34 -1.66 -12.66
C ALA A 108 -7.49 -1.37 -13.64
N ASN A 109 -8.69 -1.84 -13.33
CA ASN A 109 -9.89 -1.58 -14.11
C ASN A 109 -10.24 -0.09 -14.09
N GLY A 110 -10.25 0.57 -12.93
CA GLY A 110 -10.46 2.02 -12.87
C GLY A 110 -9.41 2.84 -13.63
N MET A 111 -8.18 2.33 -13.75
CA MET A 111 -7.11 2.95 -14.53
C MET A 111 -7.30 2.84 -16.04
N PHE A 112 -7.74 1.69 -16.57
CA PHE A 112 -7.65 1.38 -18.00
C PHE A 112 -8.97 0.99 -18.67
N ASP A 113 -10.04 0.75 -17.92
CA ASP A 113 -11.37 0.48 -18.47
C ASP A 113 -12.11 1.81 -18.68
N VAL A 114 -12.16 2.24 -19.94
CA VAL A 114 -12.68 3.55 -20.33
C VAL A 114 -14.16 3.47 -20.72
N ASP A 115 -14.66 2.30 -21.13
CA ASP A 115 -15.98 2.16 -21.78
C ASP A 115 -16.87 1.03 -21.21
N GLY A 116 -16.47 0.37 -20.12
CA GLY A 116 -17.28 -0.69 -19.49
C GLY A 116 -17.49 -1.92 -20.38
N ARG A 117 -16.65 -2.08 -21.41
CA ARG A 117 -16.63 -3.23 -22.32
C ARG A 117 -15.18 -3.65 -22.51
N PRO A 118 -14.84 -4.96 -22.39
CA PRO A 118 -13.49 -5.43 -22.65
C PRO A 118 -13.22 -5.38 -24.16
N SER A 119 -12.72 -4.25 -24.66
CA SER A 119 -12.30 -4.07 -26.06
C SER A 119 -10.78 -4.21 -26.26
N GLY A 120 -10.03 -4.51 -25.19
CA GLY A 120 -8.56 -4.54 -25.22
C GLY A 120 -7.91 -5.37 -24.10
N ALA A 121 -6.59 -5.24 -23.99
CA ALA A 121 -5.79 -5.94 -22.99
C ALA A 121 -6.16 -5.54 -21.56
N VAL A 122 -6.17 -6.51 -20.65
CA VAL A 122 -6.36 -6.30 -19.20
C VAL A 122 -5.00 -6.30 -18.51
N VAL A 123 -4.85 -5.50 -17.45
CA VAL A 123 -3.63 -5.45 -16.65
C VAL A 123 -3.39 -6.81 -15.98
N PRO A 124 -2.24 -7.46 -16.24
CA PRO A 124 -1.87 -8.69 -15.52
C PRO A 124 -1.56 -8.40 -14.06
N ILE A 125 -2.12 -9.20 -13.15
CA ILE A 125 -1.85 -9.10 -11.71
C ILE A 125 -1.08 -10.34 -11.26
N TYR A 126 0.17 -10.13 -10.90
CA TYR A 126 1.04 -11.18 -10.40
C TYR A 126 0.79 -11.40 -8.90
N SER A 127 0.89 -12.66 -8.46
CA SER A 127 0.81 -13.00 -7.04
C SER A 127 1.66 -14.23 -6.71
N GLN A 128 1.90 -14.45 -5.42
CA GLN A 128 2.57 -15.65 -4.92
C GLN A 128 1.78 -16.17 -3.72
N GLU A 129 1.27 -17.39 -3.83
CA GLU A 129 0.41 -17.99 -2.80
C GLU A 129 1.18 -18.43 -1.55
N LYS A 130 2.37 -19.03 -1.74
CA LYS A 130 3.19 -19.58 -0.66
C LYS A 130 4.57 -18.93 -0.61
N GLY A 131 5.04 -18.63 0.60
CA GLY A 131 6.39 -18.09 0.82
C GLY A 131 6.61 -16.69 0.24
N ASP A 132 5.56 -15.87 0.14
CA ASP A 132 5.65 -14.50 -0.37
C ASP A 132 6.39 -13.59 0.61
N ARG A 133 7.72 -13.59 0.52
CA ARG A 133 8.62 -12.77 1.36
C ARG A 133 8.43 -11.26 1.12
N LEU A 134 7.89 -10.88 -0.03
CA LEU A 134 7.73 -9.49 -0.43
C LEU A 134 6.48 -8.86 0.21
N LEU A 135 5.34 -9.54 0.13
CA LEU A 135 4.04 -8.98 0.50
C LEU A 135 3.34 -9.65 1.69
N SER A 136 3.89 -10.76 2.20
CA SER A 136 3.36 -11.39 3.42
C SER A 136 4.14 -11.07 4.68
N GLY A 137 5.24 -10.32 4.57
CA GLY A 137 6.13 -10.03 5.69
C GLY A 137 6.70 -11.31 6.30
N THR A 138 7.13 -11.23 7.56
CA THR A 138 7.83 -12.30 8.26
C THR A 138 6.92 -13.12 9.18
N LEU A 139 5.72 -13.47 8.69
CA LEU A 139 4.86 -14.45 9.38
C LEU A 139 5.66 -15.75 9.57
N GLY A 140 6.09 -16.02 10.81
CA GLY A 140 6.93 -17.18 11.16
C GLY A 140 8.45 -16.94 11.20
N CYS A 141 8.93 -15.69 11.29
CA CYS A 141 10.35 -15.44 11.55
C CYS A 141 10.68 -15.63 13.05
N ASP A 142 11.62 -16.53 13.34
CA ASP A 142 12.01 -16.90 14.71
C ASP A 142 12.47 -15.70 15.55
N VAL A 143 13.20 -14.77 14.93
CA VAL A 143 13.66 -13.54 15.58
C VAL A 143 12.47 -12.70 16.07
N GLU A 144 11.43 -12.59 15.25
CA GLU A 144 10.24 -11.81 15.58
C GLU A 144 9.33 -12.53 16.59
N LEU A 145 9.19 -13.85 16.47
CA LEU A 145 8.46 -14.67 17.44
C LEU A 145 9.09 -14.61 18.83
N LYS A 146 10.43 -14.71 18.90
CA LYS A 146 11.18 -14.58 20.14
C LYS A 146 10.99 -13.20 20.76
N ARG A 147 11.16 -12.13 19.98
CA ARG A 147 10.95 -10.75 20.46
C ARG A 147 9.57 -10.53 21.06
N ILE A 148 8.52 -11.00 20.37
CA ILE A 148 7.13 -10.86 20.86
C ILE A 148 6.95 -11.65 22.16
N ASN A 149 7.47 -12.88 22.23
CA ASN A 149 7.37 -13.70 23.43
C ASN A 149 8.12 -13.09 24.62
N ASP A 150 9.34 -12.61 24.41
CA ASP A 150 10.17 -11.98 25.44
C ASP A 150 9.53 -10.70 25.99
N THR A 151 8.81 -9.95 25.14
CA THR A 151 8.16 -8.70 25.56
C THR A 151 6.78 -8.92 26.17
N CYS A 152 5.98 -9.81 25.59
CA CYS A 152 4.56 -9.98 25.95
C CYS A 152 4.29 -11.18 26.86
N GLY A 153 5.30 -12.02 27.13
CA GLY A 153 5.16 -13.26 27.90
C GLY A 153 4.30 -14.34 27.24
N ARG A 154 3.95 -14.17 25.95
CA ARG A 154 3.12 -15.10 25.18
C ARG A 154 3.38 -14.97 23.67
N GLN A 155 3.21 -16.08 22.96
CA GLN A 155 3.23 -16.08 21.50
C GLN A 155 2.01 -15.30 20.94
N PRO A 156 2.18 -14.54 19.84
CA PRO A 156 1.08 -13.84 19.22
C PRO A 156 0.04 -14.84 18.68
N ALA A 157 -1.23 -14.60 18.96
CA ALA A 157 -2.31 -15.33 18.29
C ALA A 157 -2.22 -15.06 16.77
N PRO A 158 -2.60 -16.01 15.89
CA PRO A 158 -2.41 -15.89 14.43
C PRO A 158 -3.09 -14.72 13.71
N SER A 159 -3.74 -13.77 14.40
CA SER A 159 -4.50 -12.70 13.76
C SER A 159 -4.84 -11.61 14.77
N TYR A 160 -4.33 -10.39 14.56
CA TYR A 160 -4.86 -9.18 15.20
C TYR A 160 -5.86 -8.55 14.24
N THR A 161 -7.12 -8.52 14.65
CA THR A 161 -8.28 -8.11 13.86
C THR A 161 -9.01 -7.00 14.60
N ASN A 162 -9.35 -5.89 13.92
CA ASN A 162 -10.50 -4.99 14.17
C ASN A 162 -10.42 -3.75 13.26
N TYR A 163 -11.30 -3.63 12.26
CA TYR A 163 -12.55 -2.82 12.16
C TYR A 163 -12.38 -1.50 11.38
N GLN A 164 -12.69 -1.55 10.08
CA GLN A 164 -12.91 -0.38 9.21
C GLN A 164 -13.92 -0.75 8.11
N ASN A 165 -15.21 -0.80 8.46
CA ASN A 165 -16.23 -1.37 7.56
C ASN A 165 -17.39 -0.41 7.27
N GLY A 166 -17.33 0.83 7.78
CA GLY A 166 -18.37 1.84 7.54
C GLY A 166 -19.74 1.51 8.12
N LEU A 167 -19.78 0.66 9.17
CA LEU A 167 -20.97 0.36 9.96
C LEU A 167 -21.07 1.31 11.16
N PRO A 168 -22.29 1.64 11.63
CA PRO A 168 -22.47 2.36 12.88
C PRO A 168 -21.91 1.53 14.04
N MET A 169 -21.07 2.17 14.85
CA MET A 169 -20.49 1.54 16.03
C MET A 169 -21.45 1.69 17.23
N PRO A 170 -21.41 0.78 18.21
CA PRO A 170 -22.18 0.95 19.44
C PRO A 170 -21.85 2.28 20.14
N PRO A 171 -22.80 2.91 20.86
CA PRO A 171 -22.59 4.21 21.52
C PRO A 171 -21.33 4.27 22.41
N TRP A 172 -21.08 3.21 23.19
CA TRP A 172 -19.88 3.13 24.04
C TRP A 172 -18.58 3.21 23.23
N PHE A 173 -18.55 2.67 22.01
CA PHE A 173 -17.35 2.75 21.17
C PHE A 173 -17.14 4.18 20.69
N ASP A 174 -18.21 4.89 20.35
CA ASP A 174 -18.13 6.27 19.89
C ASP A 174 -17.70 7.23 20.99
N GLU A 175 -18.18 7.03 22.22
CA GLU A 175 -17.76 7.77 23.41
C GLU A 175 -16.27 7.58 23.72
N HIS A 176 -15.76 6.35 23.57
CA HIS A 176 -14.35 6.00 23.85
C HIS A 176 -13.45 5.95 22.61
N ARG A 177 -13.94 6.41 21.45
CA ARG A 177 -13.31 6.21 20.15
C ARG A 177 -11.85 6.64 20.11
N LYS A 178 -11.55 7.81 20.67
CA LYS A 178 -10.19 8.37 20.68
C LYS A 178 -9.21 7.51 21.48
N GLU A 179 -9.64 7.03 22.64
CA GLU A 179 -8.83 6.16 23.51
C GLU A 179 -8.59 4.78 22.87
N ILE A 180 -9.64 4.20 22.28
CA ILE A 180 -9.57 2.91 21.59
C ILE A 180 -8.61 3.00 20.40
N TYR A 181 -8.75 4.02 19.53
CA TYR A 181 -7.83 4.21 18.42
C TYR A 181 -6.42 4.57 18.87
N GLY A 182 -6.28 5.35 19.95
CA GLY A 182 -4.96 5.62 20.55
C GLY A 182 -4.26 4.34 20.95
N SER A 183 -4.95 3.45 21.68
CA SER A 183 -4.43 2.15 22.09
C SER A 183 -4.11 1.24 20.91
N PHE A 184 -4.96 1.26 19.87
CA PHE A 184 -4.73 0.50 18.64
C PHE A 184 -3.44 0.94 17.94
N VAL A 185 -3.23 2.26 17.77
CA VAL A 185 -2.01 2.81 17.17
C VAL A 185 -0.78 2.42 18.00
N LYS A 186 -0.85 2.40 19.33
CA LYS A 186 0.25 1.92 20.18
C LYS A 186 0.62 0.46 19.91
N VAL A 187 -0.38 -0.41 19.86
CA VAL A 187 -0.19 -1.84 19.57
C VAL A 187 0.40 -2.01 18.17
N GLU A 188 -0.08 -1.26 17.19
CA GLU A 188 0.46 -1.33 15.84
C GLU A 188 1.90 -0.85 15.77
N ASN A 189 2.21 0.30 16.39
CA ASN A 189 3.57 0.83 16.52
C ASN A 189 4.51 -0.20 17.17
N PHE A 190 4.07 -0.88 18.23
CA PHE A 190 4.83 -1.97 18.85
C PHE A 190 5.03 -3.17 17.91
N ILE A 191 3.97 -3.59 17.21
CA ILE A 191 4.03 -4.70 16.28
C ILE A 191 5.00 -4.39 15.14
N ILE A 192 5.00 -3.18 14.59
CA ILE A 192 5.85 -2.84 13.44
C ILE A 192 7.24 -2.30 13.83
N GLY A 193 7.47 -1.98 15.11
CA GLY A 193 8.71 -1.35 15.57
C GLY A 193 8.80 0.14 15.18
N ALA A 194 7.70 0.88 15.27
CA ALA A 194 7.58 2.29 14.91
C ALA A 194 7.12 3.17 16.08
N GLY A 195 7.08 4.48 15.85
CA GLY A 195 6.57 5.44 16.84
C GLY A 195 7.37 5.41 18.14
N GLU A 196 6.66 5.34 19.28
CA GLU A 196 7.28 5.22 20.61
C GLU A 196 8.01 3.88 20.83
N TYR A 197 7.75 2.89 19.98
CA TYR A 197 8.41 1.57 19.99
C TYR A 197 9.40 1.42 18.83
N HIS A 198 10.01 2.52 18.38
CA HIS A 198 10.92 2.52 17.24
C HIS A 198 12.05 1.51 17.42
N ASN A 199 12.15 0.55 16.48
CA ASN A 199 13.19 -0.45 16.45
C ASN A 199 13.61 -0.69 14.99
N PRO A 200 14.82 -0.26 14.57
CA PRO A 200 15.25 -0.36 13.19
C PRO A 200 15.40 -1.81 12.71
N ASP A 201 15.76 -2.74 13.59
CA ASP A 201 15.90 -4.15 13.21
C ASP A 201 14.53 -4.80 12.96
N VAL A 202 13.53 -4.46 13.77
CA VAL A 202 12.14 -4.91 13.56
C VAL A 202 11.57 -4.34 12.26
N LEU A 203 11.83 -3.06 11.97
CA LEU A 203 11.41 -2.43 10.71
C LEU A 203 12.09 -3.11 9.51
N ARG A 204 13.40 -3.37 9.58
CA ARG A 204 14.15 -4.08 8.52
C ARG A 204 13.59 -5.48 8.28
N VAL A 205 13.28 -6.22 9.34
CA VAL A 205 12.69 -7.56 9.23
C VAL A 205 11.30 -7.50 8.58
N LYS A 206 10.46 -6.52 8.94
CA LYS A 206 9.07 -6.47 8.49
C LYS A 206 8.87 -5.90 7.10
N SER A 207 9.53 -4.79 6.79
CA SER A 207 9.35 -4.06 5.53
C SER A 207 10.65 -3.81 4.76
N GLY A 208 11.81 -4.17 5.33
CA GLY A 208 13.10 -3.90 4.71
C GLY A 208 13.27 -4.56 3.34
N PHE A 209 12.76 -5.79 3.14
CA PHE A 209 12.82 -6.44 1.83
C PHE A 209 11.94 -5.76 0.78
N LEU A 210 10.75 -5.28 1.18
CA LEU A 210 9.88 -4.47 0.31
C LEU A 210 10.53 -3.13 -0.05
N LEU A 211 11.08 -2.42 0.94
CA LEU A 211 11.78 -1.16 0.72
C LEU A 211 13.00 -1.35 -0.19
N TYR A 212 13.82 -2.37 0.06
CA TYR A 212 14.96 -2.74 -0.79
C TYR A 212 14.53 -3.01 -2.23
N THR A 213 13.43 -3.73 -2.42
CA THR A 213 12.87 -4.04 -3.75
C THR A 213 12.42 -2.77 -4.46
N VAL A 214 11.70 -1.89 -3.77
CA VAL A 214 11.28 -0.58 -4.30
C VAL A 214 12.51 0.22 -4.70
N LEU A 215 13.48 0.42 -3.81
CA LEU A 215 14.69 1.23 -4.06
C LEU A 215 15.51 0.69 -5.24
N ASN A 216 15.68 -0.64 -5.33
CA ASN A 216 16.39 -1.24 -6.47
C ASN A 216 15.62 -1.08 -7.78
N GLN A 217 14.29 -1.12 -7.75
CA GLN A 217 13.47 -0.92 -8.93
C GLN A 217 13.55 0.53 -9.43
N LEU A 218 13.55 1.51 -8.51
CA LEU A 218 13.77 2.93 -8.82
C LEU A 218 15.15 3.11 -9.46
N LYS A 219 16.20 2.58 -8.83
CA LYS A 219 17.58 2.63 -9.34
C LYS A 219 17.71 2.00 -10.73
N SER A 220 17.20 0.80 -10.92
CA SER A 220 17.26 0.11 -12.21
C SER A 220 16.49 0.88 -13.30
N ASN A 221 15.35 1.48 -12.95
CA ASN A 221 14.60 2.32 -13.88
C ASN A 221 15.35 3.60 -14.24
N TRP A 222 16.06 4.21 -13.29
CA TRP A 222 16.95 5.35 -13.55
C TRP A 222 18.10 4.98 -14.48
N GLU A 223 18.83 3.90 -14.20
CA GLU A 223 19.96 3.44 -15.03
C GLU A 223 19.51 3.14 -16.47
N ARG A 224 18.33 2.54 -16.64
CA ARG A 224 17.72 2.30 -17.96
C ARG A 224 17.35 3.61 -18.66
N PHE A 225 16.77 4.57 -17.93
CA PHE A 225 16.46 5.88 -18.48
C PHE A 225 17.72 6.64 -18.89
N ALA A 226 18.75 6.68 -18.04
CA ALA A 226 20.01 7.37 -18.29
C ALA A 226 20.75 6.79 -19.50
N SER A 227 20.70 5.47 -19.70
CA SER A 227 21.34 4.81 -20.84
C SER A 227 20.56 4.89 -22.16
N GLN A 228 19.22 4.97 -22.11
CA GLN A 228 18.37 4.89 -23.31
C GLN A 228 17.69 6.22 -23.68
N GLY A 229 17.73 7.22 -22.80
CA GLY A 229 17.01 8.49 -22.93
C GLY A 229 15.50 8.40 -22.66
N ALA A 230 14.96 7.19 -22.51
CA ALA A 230 13.55 6.93 -22.21
C ALA A 230 13.38 5.62 -21.43
N LEU A 231 12.28 5.51 -20.68
CA LEU A 231 11.90 4.28 -19.99
C LEU A 231 10.63 3.69 -20.63
N GLU A 232 10.81 2.64 -21.43
CA GLU A 232 9.70 2.03 -22.19
C GLU A 232 8.96 0.91 -21.45
N LYS A 233 9.57 0.33 -20.41
CA LYS A 233 8.97 -0.78 -19.63
C LYS A 233 8.98 -0.49 -18.14
N ASN A 234 7.95 -0.97 -17.44
CA ASN A 234 7.76 -0.81 -16.00
C ASN A 234 7.79 0.66 -15.55
N LYS A 235 7.12 1.52 -16.33
CA LYS A 235 6.93 2.94 -15.99
C LYS A 235 6.07 3.10 -14.74
N PHE A 236 5.06 2.23 -14.58
CA PHE A 236 4.15 2.24 -13.44
C PHE A 236 4.12 0.88 -12.76
N ILE A 237 4.41 0.84 -11.47
CA ILE A 237 4.53 -0.39 -10.69
C ILE A 237 3.60 -0.26 -9.49
N ALA A 238 2.68 -1.20 -9.33
CA ALA A 238 1.66 -1.18 -8.29
C ALA A 238 1.80 -2.40 -7.37
N TYR A 239 1.88 -2.17 -6.07
CA TYR A 239 1.86 -3.20 -5.04
C TYR A 239 0.56 -3.11 -4.21
N SER A 240 -0.26 -4.16 -4.25
CA SER A 240 -1.44 -4.32 -3.38
C SER A 240 -1.03 -5.11 -2.12
N THR A 241 -0.97 -4.40 -0.99
CA THR A 241 -0.33 -4.88 0.26
C THR A 241 -1.28 -4.89 1.45
N PRO A 242 -1.01 -5.68 2.50
CA PRO A 242 -1.68 -5.55 3.79
C PRO A 242 -1.17 -4.32 4.59
N PHE A 243 -2.03 -3.77 5.46
CA PHE A 243 -1.80 -2.56 6.25
C PHE A 243 -0.45 -2.48 7.01
N PRO A 244 0.07 -3.54 7.67
CA PRO A 244 1.31 -3.42 8.46
C PRO A 244 2.55 -3.07 7.63
N LEU A 245 2.61 -3.51 6.37
CA LEU A 245 3.73 -3.19 5.47
C LEU A 245 3.68 -1.72 5.04
N LEU A 246 2.48 -1.18 4.89
CA LEU A 246 2.27 0.20 4.45
C LEU A 246 2.59 1.20 5.56
N MET A 247 2.27 0.87 6.81
CA MET A 247 2.61 1.69 7.97
C MET A 247 4.12 1.75 8.22
N ALA A 248 4.84 0.66 8.01
CA ALA A 248 6.30 0.62 8.17
C ALA A 248 7.03 1.51 7.13
N VAL A 249 6.40 1.75 5.97
CA VAL A 249 6.91 2.67 4.93
C VAL A 249 6.51 4.13 5.22
N HIS A 250 5.40 4.35 5.95
CA HIS A 250 4.77 5.66 6.15
C HIS A 250 5.21 6.43 7.41
N ILE A 251 6.09 5.87 8.25
CA ILE A 251 6.48 6.55 9.49
C ILE A 251 7.08 7.94 9.11
N PRO A 252 6.66 9.05 9.75
CA PRO A 252 7.07 10.40 9.34
C PRO A 252 8.58 10.67 9.46
N ASN A 253 9.28 9.94 10.34
CA ASN A 253 10.70 10.11 10.62
C ASN A 253 11.67 9.31 9.72
N PRO A 254 11.30 8.14 9.15
CA PRO A 254 12.10 7.52 8.10
C PRO A 254 11.98 8.19 6.73
N VAL A 255 11.21 9.23 6.50
CA VAL A 255 11.46 10.02 5.28
C VAL A 255 12.84 10.72 5.37
N LEU A 256 13.22 11.18 6.57
CA LEU A 256 14.58 11.66 6.85
C LEU A 256 15.59 10.52 6.96
N CYS A 257 15.25 9.44 7.68
CA CYS A 257 16.16 8.30 7.89
C CYS A 257 16.36 7.44 6.62
N GLN A 258 15.35 7.29 5.76
CA GLN A 258 15.49 6.65 4.44
C GLN A 258 16.19 7.57 3.46
N ARG A 259 16.04 8.90 3.55
CA ARG A 259 16.87 9.82 2.76
C ARG A 259 18.34 9.70 3.14
N GLU A 260 18.67 9.63 4.43
CA GLU A 260 20.05 9.42 4.90
C GLU A 260 20.60 8.03 4.58
N GLU A 261 19.84 6.95 4.79
CA GLU A 261 20.28 5.58 4.44
C GLU A 261 20.33 5.36 2.93
N LEU A 262 19.43 5.98 2.16
CA LEU A 262 19.50 6.03 0.70
C LEU A 262 20.72 6.83 0.26
N ASN A 263 20.97 8.00 0.86
CA ASN A 263 22.18 8.78 0.60
C ASN A 263 23.44 7.98 0.93
N LYS A 264 23.48 7.19 2.03
CA LYS A 264 24.61 6.31 2.37
C LYS A 264 24.75 5.14 1.40
N TYR A 265 23.64 4.48 1.02
CA TYR A 265 23.63 3.39 0.04
C TYR A 265 24.07 3.86 -1.36
N LEU A 266 23.76 5.12 -1.72
CA LEU A 266 24.12 5.73 -3.00
C LEU A 266 25.49 6.39 -2.98
N ALA A 267 25.93 6.97 -1.85
CA ALA A 267 27.23 7.62 -1.70
C ALA A 267 28.41 6.64 -1.72
N GLY A 268 28.17 5.35 -1.41
CA GLY A 268 29.19 4.30 -1.52
C GLY A 268 29.48 3.84 -2.96
N LYS A 269 28.85 4.45 -3.98
CA LYS A 269 29.10 4.18 -5.39
C LYS A 269 29.34 5.49 -6.10
N ASP A 270 30.60 5.84 -6.27
CA ASP A 270 31.04 7.01 -7.05
C ASP A 270 30.28 7.08 -8.39
N ASN A 271 29.65 8.22 -8.68
CA ASN A 271 28.83 8.58 -9.85
C ASN A 271 27.35 8.16 -9.89
N LEU A 272 26.52 8.56 -8.93
CA LEU A 272 25.06 8.59 -9.14
C LEU A 272 24.43 9.91 -8.66
N ASP A 273 24.20 10.80 -9.64
CA ASP A 273 23.36 12.01 -9.58
C ASP A 273 21.86 11.72 -9.25
N MET A 274 21.56 10.53 -8.72
CA MET A 274 20.22 9.98 -8.51
C MET A 274 19.46 10.65 -7.36
N CYS A 275 20.13 11.51 -6.58
CA CYS A 275 19.52 12.25 -5.47
C CYS A 275 18.61 13.40 -5.94
N GLN A 276 18.56 13.73 -7.24
CA GLN A 276 18.05 15.04 -7.61
C GLN A 276 16.52 15.20 -7.62
N GLN A 277 15.67 14.16 -7.52
CA GLN A 277 14.21 14.34 -7.30
C GLN A 277 13.44 13.01 -7.03
N LEU A 278 13.54 12.48 -5.81
CA LEU A 278 12.55 11.52 -5.29
C LEU A 278 11.42 12.30 -4.63
N TYR A 279 10.24 12.31 -5.25
CA TYR A 279 9.03 12.88 -4.65
C TYR A 279 8.26 11.77 -3.94
N CYS A 280 8.21 11.84 -2.61
CA CYS A 280 7.18 11.17 -1.81
C CYS A 280 6.01 12.15 -1.69
N GLU A 281 4.96 11.97 -2.49
CA GLU A 281 3.74 12.77 -2.31
C GLU A 281 2.93 12.22 -1.13
N GLU A 282 2.82 13.03 -0.08
CA GLU A 282 1.92 12.82 1.04
C GLU A 282 0.48 13.22 0.67
N PHE A 283 -0.46 12.29 0.90
CA PHE A 283 -1.92 12.45 1.00
C PHE A 283 -2.68 13.10 -0.17
N TYR A 284 -3.53 12.30 -0.82
CA TYR A 284 -4.79 12.79 -1.40
C TYR A 284 -5.97 12.19 -0.63
N LEU A 285 -6.66 13.03 0.13
CA LEU A 285 -8.07 12.81 0.41
C LEU A 285 -8.80 12.92 -0.92
N LEU A 286 -9.40 11.83 -1.41
CA LEU A 286 -10.32 11.90 -2.55
C LEU A 286 -11.52 12.76 -2.15
N LYS A 287 -11.43 14.07 -2.38
CA LYS A 287 -12.60 14.95 -2.40
C LYS A 287 -13.33 14.68 -3.71
N SER A 288 -14.47 14.00 -3.63
CA SER A 288 -15.42 13.97 -4.74
C SER A 288 -15.97 15.40 -4.97
N PRO A 289 -16.00 15.92 -6.21
CA PRO A 289 -16.55 17.25 -6.53
C PRO A 289 -18.08 17.29 -6.54
N TYR A 290 -18.76 16.20 -6.21
CA TYR A 290 -20.20 16.20 -5.94
C TYR A 290 -20.39 16.17 -4.45
N LEU A 291 -20.68 17.32 -3.82
CA LEU A 291 -21.46 17.52 -2.59
C LEU A 291 -21.12 18.91 -2.02
N CYS A 292 -22.08 19.83 -2.15
CA CYS A 292 -22.16 21.06 -1.35
C CYS A 292 -22.28 20.75 0.15
#